data_AF-A0A7W0NE98-F1
#
_entry.id   AF-A0A7W0NE98-F1
#
_cell.length_a   1.000
_cell.length_b   1.000
_cell.length_c   1.000
_cell.angle_alpha   90.00
_cell.angle_beta   90.00
_cell.angle_gamma   90.00
#
_symmetry.space_group_name_H-M   'P 1'
#
loop_
_entity.id
_entity.type
_entity.pdbx_description
1 polymer ?
#
loop_
_entity_poly.entity_id
_entity_poly.type
_entity_poly.pdbx_seq_one_letter_code
_entity_poly.pdbx_strand_id
1 'polypeptide(L)'
;PERAAAIVNRILKLPYLRLLFEEGVDVVVDQPSDDFPGAGAYTIAVYLKAALGFAALRAEIGDEAFFAGLRSYAAAERFGIAAPADLRAAFEIAAGRDLSAFWRHWFEAAEGTQDFTPADLERARAEAGT
;
A
#
# COMPACT_ATOMS: atom_id res chain seq x y z
N PRO A 1 -3.87 14.55 15.55
CA PRO A 1 -3.94 13.07 15.48
C PRO A 1 -5.27 12.57 14.88
N GLU A 2 -6.41 12.93 15.49
CA GLU A 2 -7.75 12.44 15.10
C GLU A 2 -8.19 12.84 13.68
N ARG A 3 -7.99 14.12 13.30
CA ARG A 3 -8.29 14.59 11.93
C ARG A 3 -7.46 13.91 10.83
N ALA A 4 -6.22 13.51 11.14
CA ALA A 4 -5.35 12.83 10.17
C ALA A 4 -5.79 11.38 9.95
N ALA A 5 -6.21 10.68 11.01
CA ALA A 5 -6.77 9.34 10.93
C ALA A 5 -8.10 9.34 10.14
N ALA A 6 -8.99 10.31 10.40
CA ALA A 6 -10.24 10.46 9.67
C ALA A 6 -10.04 10.67 8.16
N ILE A 7 -9.03 11.46 7.77
CA ILE A 7 -8.67 11.66 6.35
C ILE A 7 -8.18 10.36 5.71
N VAL A 8 -7.29 9.61 6.38
CA VAL A 8 -6.80 8.31 5.88
C VAL A 8 -7.95 7.32 5.72
N ASN A 9 -8.83 7.23 6.72
CA ASN A 9 -9.94 6.29 6.69
C ASN A 9 -10.96 6.64 5.60
N ARG A 10 -11.24 7.94 5.40
CA ARG A 10 -12.17 8.42 4.35
C ARG A 10 -11.60 8.32 2.94
N ILE A 11 -10.35 8.72 2.73
CA ILE A 11 -9.74 8.86 1.40
C ILE A 11 -9.10 7.56 0.93
N LEU A 12 -8.42 6.83 1.81
CA LEU A 12 -7.70 5.61 1.43
C LEU A 12 -8.51 4.36 1.72
N LYS A 13 -8.93 4.17 2.99
CA LYS A 13 -9.53 2.90 3.40
C LYS A 13 -10.92 2.70 2.82
N LEU A 14 -11.85 3.63 2.99
CA LEU A 14 -13.25 3.45 2.57
C LEU A 14 -13.41 3.04 1.08
N PRO A 15 -12.80 3.72 0.09
CA PRO A 15 -12.88 3.25 -1.30
C PRO A 15 -12.22 1.89 -1.53
N TYR A 16 -11.07 1.60 -0.91
CA TYR A 16 -10.42 0.31 -1.05
C TYR A 16 -11.24 -0.83 -0.42
N LEU A 17 -11.79 -0.63 0.77
CA LEU A 17 -12.60 -1.63 1.47
C LEU A 17 -13.93 -1.90 0.77
N ARG A 18 -14.49 -0.93 0.05
CA ARG A 18 -15.66 -1.15 -0.83
C ARG A 18 -15.32 -2.04 -2.02
N LEU A 19 -14.20 -1.76 -2.71
CA LEU A 19 -13.72 -2.64 -3.77
C LEU A 19 -13.52 -4.08 -3.24
N LEU A 20 -12.88 -4.20 -2.08
CA LEU A 20 -12.56 -5.49 -1.47
C LEU A 20 -13.79 -6.30 -1.05
N PHE A 21 -14.77 -5.68 -0.39
CA PHE A 21 -15.89 -6.42 0.25
C PHE A 21 -17.24 -6.27 -0.45
N GLU A 22 -17.49 -5.17 -1.16
CA GLU A 22 -18.76 -4.97 -1.88
C GLU A 22 -18.65 -5.48 -3.33
N GLU A 23 -17.51 -5.23 -3.98
CA GLU A 23 -17.27 -5.71 -5.35
C GLU A 23 -16.57 -7.07 -5.38
N GLY A 24 -16.00 -7.51 -4.26
CA GLY A 24 -15.29 -8.79 -4.15
C GLY A 24 -14.00 -8.83 -4.95
N VAL A 25 -13.41 -7.66 -5.22
CA VAL A 25 -12.21 -7.50 -6.04
C VAL A 25 -11.04 -7.08 -5.16
N ASP A 26 -9.94 -7.81 -5.25
CA ASP A 26 -8.62 -7.32 -4.87
C ASP A 26 -7.68 -7.47 -6.06
N VAL A 27 -6.72 -6.54 -6.19
CA VAL A 27 -5.85 -6.44 -7.35
C VAL A 27 -4.41 -6.34 -6.90
N VAL A 28 -3.53 -7.03 -7.64
CA VAL A 28 -2.08 -6.90 -7.51
C VAL A 28 -1.69 -5.46 -7.85
N VAL A 29 -0.82 -4.86 -7.03
CA VAL A 29 -0.37 -3.48 -7.24
C VAL A 29 0.75 -3.43 -8.28
N ASP A 30 1.72 -4.34 -8.15
CA ASP A 30 2.89 -4.44 -9.00
C ASP A 30 2.59 -5.30 -10.24
N GLN A 31 1.86 -4.71 -11.17
CA GLN A 31 1.51 -5.32 -12.46
C GLN A 31 1.45 -4.26 -13.57
N PRO A 32 1.53 -4.66 -14.86
CA PRO A 32 1.37 -3.74 -15.98
C PRO A 32 0.05 -2.96 -15.93
N SER A 33 0.07 -1.69 -16.34
CA SER A 33 -1.11 -0.82 -16.32
C SER A 33 -2.28 -1.35 -17.16
N ASP A 34 -2.01 -2.14 -18.20
CA ASP A 34 -3.02 -2.73 -19.08
C ASP A 34 -3.65 -4.01 -18.49
N ASP A 35 -3.05 -4.60 -17.45
CA ASP A 35 -3.57 -5.81 -16.80
C ASP A 35 -4.61 -5.48 -15.71
N PHE A 36 -4.85 -4.19 -15.42
CA PHE A 36 -5.90 -3.78 -14.49
C PHE A 36 -7.28 -3.91 -15.16
N PRO A 37 -8.31 -4.42 -14.45
CA PRO A 37 -9.67 -4.57 -14.99
C PRO A 37 -10.36 -3.28 -15.45
N GLY A 38 -9.80 -2.12 -15.09
CA GLY A 38 -10.25 -0.81 -15.53
C GLY A 38 -9.59 0.31 -14.74
N ALA A 39 -9.79 1.55 -15.19
CA ALA A 39 -9.18 2.74 -14.58
C ALA A 39 -9.52 2.90 -13.08
N GLY A 40 -10.73 2.52 -12.66
CA GLY A 40 -11.14 2.55 -11.25
C GLY A 40 -10.33 1.58 -10.38
N ALA A 41 -10.19 0.34 -10.81
CA ALA A 41 -9.39 -0.68 -10.12
C ALA A 41 -7.90 -0.29 -10.07
N TYR A 42 -7.36 0.25 -11.17
CA TYR A 42 -6.02 0.83 -11.22
C TYR A 42 -5.84 1.93 -10.17
N THR A 43 -6.75 2.91 -10.13
CA THR A 43 -6.67 4.00 -9.15
C THR A 43 -6.71 3.47 -7.72
N ILE A 44 -7.62 2.55 -7.41
CA ILE A 44 -7.77 2.02 -6.05
C ILE A 44 -6.54 1.19 -5.65
N ALA A 45 -6.04 0.32 -6.52
CA ALA A 45 -4.86 -0.50 -6.23
C ALA A 45 -3.58 0.34 -6.09
N VAL A 46 -3.26 1.14 -7.11
CA VAL A 46 -1.97 1.84 -7.20
C VAL A 46 -1.88 3.04 -6.26
N TYR A 47 -2.98 3.76 -6.01
CA TYR A 47 -2.94 4.94 -5.15
C TYR A 47 -3.40 4.68 -3.72
N LEU A 48 -4.30 3.72 -3.50
CA LEU A 48 -4.92 3.53 -2.18
C LEU A 48 -4.36 2.30 -1.48
N LYS A 49 -4.45 1.10 -2.07
CA LYS A 49 -3.87 -0.13 -1.51
C LYS A 49 -2.35 0.02 -1.32
N ALA A 50 -1.64 0.51 -2.35
CA ALA A 50 -0.19 0.73 -2.25
C ALA A 50 0.19 1.70 -1.12
N ALA A 51 -0.58 2.78 -0.93
CA ALA A 51 -0.34 3.74 0.15
C ALA A 51 -0.56 3.12 1.53
N LEU A 52 -1.57 2.26 1.68
CA LEU A 52 -1.77 1.47 2.90
C LEU A 52 -0.60 0.50 3.13
N GLY A 53 -0.10 -0.15 2.07
CA GLY A 53 1.08 -1.02 2.14
C GLY A 53 2.35 -0.30 2.56
N PHE A 54 2.62 0.90 2.02
CA PHE A 54 3.75 1.71 2.49
C PHE A 54 3.57 2.23 3.91
N ALA A 55 2.34 2.54 4.34
CA ALA A 55 2.07 2.89 5.73
C ALA A 55 2.32 1.70 6.67
N ALA A 56 1.89 0.49 6.28
CA ALA A 56 2.17 -0.75 7.01
C ALA A 56 3.67 -1.04 7.04
N LEU A 57 4.39 -0.84 5.92
CA LEU A 57 5.84 -1.03 5.85
C LEU A 57 6.56 -0.11 6.82
N ARG A 58 6.19 1.18 6.81
CA ARG A 58 6.75 2.17 7.74
C ARG A 58 6.52 1.78 9.21
N ALA A 59 5.36 1.20 9.52
CA ALA A 59 5.08 0.68 10.86
C ALA A 59 5.93 -0.56 11.20
N GLU A 60 6.18 -1.45 10.22
CA GLU A 60 6.96 -2.69 10.38
C GLU A 60 8.45 -2.42 10.59
N ILE A 61 9.06 -1.51 9.81
CA ILE A 61 10.51 -1.25 9.85
C ILE A 61 10.90 0.00 10.64
N GLY A 62 9.90 0.80 11.03
CA GLY A 62 10.10 2.07 11.73
C GLY A 62 10.49 3.24 10.81
N ASP A 63 10.29 4.45 11.33
CA ASP A 63 10.51 5.70 10.60
C ASP A 63 11.95 5.86 10.08
N GLU A 64 12.93 5.53 10.92
CA GLU A 64 14.34 5.72 10.58
C GLU A 64 14.74 4.88 9.36
N ALA A 65 14.48 3.57 9.40
CA ALA A 65 14.77 2.66 8.30
C ALA A 65 13.95 3.02 7.05
N PHE A 66 12.66 3.35 7.22
CA PHE A 66 11.80 3.74 6.11
C PHE A 66 12.36 4.96 5.35
N PHE A 67 12.66 6.05 6.04
CA PHE A 67 13.18 7.24 5.38
C PHE A 67 14.63 7.08 4.92
N ALA A 68 15.45 6.24 5.59
CA ALA A 68 16.79 5.90 5.11
C ALA A 68 16.73 5.12 3.78
N GLY A 69 15.86 4.13 3.67
CA GLY A 69 15.62 3.37 2.44
C GLY A 69 15.20 4.27 1.28
N LEU A 70 14.22 5.17 1.50
CA LEU A 70 13.78 6.12 0.47
C LEU A 70 14.91 7.04 -0.02
N ARG A 71 15.74 7.58 0.90
CA ARG A 71 16.88 8.42 0.52
C ARG A 71 17.93 7.63 -0.25
N SER A 72 18.22 6.39 0.16
CA SER A 72 19.19 5.53 -0.50
C SER A 72 18.74 5.15 -1.91
N TYR A 73 17.49 4.70 -2.04
CA TYR A 73 16.85 4.41 -3.32
C TYR A 73 16.92 5.60 -4.28
N ALA A 74 16.47 6.78 -3.83
CA ALA A 74 16.48 7.98 -4.67
C ALA A 74 17.90 8.40 -5.08
N ALA A 75 18.91 8.15 -4.23
CA ALA A 75 20.30 8.45 -4.55
C ALA A 75 20.92 7.45 -5.54
N ALA A 76 20.56 6.17 -5.45
CA ALA A 76 21.07 5.09 -6.29
C ALA A 76 20.45 5.14 -7.70
N GLU A 77 19.14 5.31 -7.78
CA GLU A 77 18.37 5.22 -9.03
C GLU A 77 18.18 6.55 -9.76
N ARG A 78 18.82 7.63 -9.26
CA ARG A 78 18.71 8.95 -9.89
C ARG A 78 19.16 8.91 -11.35
N PHE A 79 18.36 9.53 -12.22
CA PHE A 79 18.60 9.60 -13.66
C PHE A 79 18.57 8.24 -14.39
N GLY A 80 18.06 7.19 -13.73
CA GLY A 80 17.85 5.86 -14.28
C GLY A 80 16.37 5.47 -14.40
N ILE A 81 16.14 4.20 -14.74
CA ILE A 81 14.83 3.55 -14.70
C ILE A 81 14.89 2.54 -13.55
N ALA A 82 14.08 2.78 -12.52
CA ALA A 82 14.00 1.90 -11.36
C ALA A 82 12.83 0.93 -11.49
N ALA A 83 13.00 -0.28 -10.95
CA ALA A 83 11.97 -1.27 -10.77
C ALA A 83 11.51 -1.33 -9.30
N PRO A 84 10.31 -1.87 -9.01
CA PRO A 84 9.83 -2.08 -7.64
C PRO A 84 10.79 -2.91 -6.78
N ALA A 85 11.51 -3.86 -7.38
CA ALA A 85 12.52 -4.66 -6.71
C ALA A 85 13.69 -3.81 -6.14
N ASP A 86 14.08 -2.72 -6.82
CA ASP A 86 15.14 -1.81 -6.36
C ASP A 86 14.69 -1.04 -5.11
N LEU A 87 13.42 -0.63 -5.08
CA LEU A 87 12.82 0.02 -3.91
C LEU A 87 12.72 -0.94 -2.73
N ARG A 88 12.26 -2.19 -2.95
CA ARG A 88 12.26 -3.23 -1.92
C ARG A 88 13.65 -3.46 -1.34
N ALA A 89 14.67 -3.63 -2.20
CA ALA A 89 16.04 -3.87 -1.77
C ALA A 89 16.58 -2.71 -0.91
N ALA A 90 16.27 -1.46 -1.24
CA ALA A 90 16.65 -0.31 -0.43
C ALA A 90 16.03 -0.33 0.97
N PHE A 91 14.77 -0.76 1.10
CA PHE A 91 14.14 -0.94 2.41
C PHE A 91 14.73 -2.12 3.19
N GLU A 92 15.04 -3.25 2.53
CA GLU A 92 15.67 -4.42 3.17
C GLU A 92 17.05 -4.08 3.74
N ILE A 93 17.87 -3.35 2.97
CA ILE A 93 19.18 -2.87 3.42
C ILE A 93 19.02 -1.94 4.62
N ALA A 94 18.08 -0.98 4.57
CA ALA A 94 17.86 -0.04 5.66
C ALA A 94 17.29 -0.70 6.93
N ALA A 95 16.45 -1.73 6.77
CA ALA A 95 15.83 -2.46 7.87
C ALA A 95 16.71 -3.61 8.42
N GLY A 96 17.74 -4.02 7.68
CA GLY A 96 18.62 -5.13 8.03
C GLY A 96 17.92 -6.50 8.05
N ARG A 97 16.84 -6.67 7.28
CA ARG A 97 16.05 -7.91 7.23
C ARG A 97 15.40 -8.12 5.86
N ASP A 98 15.06 -9.37 5.55
CA ASP A 98 14.27 -9.73 4.37
C ASP A 98 12.83 -9.20 4.52
N LEU A 99 12.34 -8.57 3.45
CA LEU A 99 10.97 -8.05 3.35
C LEU A 99 10.22 -8.70 2.19
N SER A 100 10.76 -9.75 1.57
CA SER A 100 10.17 -10.42 0.41
C SER A 100 8.74 -10.90 0.69
N ALA A 101 8.50 -11.50 1.86
CA ALA A 101 7.16 -11.96 2.23
C ALA A 101 6.17 -10.79 2.44
N PHE A 102 6.62 -9.72 3.09
CA PHE A 102 5.81 -8.51 3.29
C PHE A 102 5.46 -7.85 1.95
N TRP A 103 6.46 -7.73 1.07
CA TRP A 103 6.29 -7.08 -0.22
C TRP A 103 5.35 -7.86 -1.13
N ARG A 104 5.53 -9.18 -1.18
CA ARG A 104 4.64 -10.07 -1.92
C ARG A 104 3.19 -9.88 -1.49
N HIS A 105 2.95 -9.88 -0.19
CA HIS A 105 1.62 -9.74 0.39
C HIS A 105 0.92 -8.44 -0.05
N TRP A 106 1.60 -7.30 0.06
CA TRP A 106 1.01 -5.99 -0.20
C TRP A 106 0.98 -5.59 -1.67
N PHE A 107 2.01 -5.97 -2.43
CA PHE A 107 2.23 -5.41 -3.77
C PHE A 107 2.10 -6.45 -4.89
N GLU A 108 2.49 -7.70 -4.66
CA GLU A 108 2.54 -8.74 -5.71
C GLU A 108 1.38 -9.73 -5.62
N ALA A 109 0.53 -9.62 -4.59
CA ALA A 109 -0.59 -10.53 -4.34
C ALA A 109 -1.90 -9.79 -4.04
N ALA A 110 -3.00 -10.47 -4.35
CA ALA A 110 -4.36 -10.07 -4.02
C ALA A 110 -4.78 -10.73 -2.69
N GLU A 111 -4.15 -10.30 -1.58
CA GLU A 111 -4.33 -10.89 -0.25
C GLU A 111 -4.99 -9.91 0.77
N GLY A 112 -5.62 -8.84 0.30
CA GLY A 112 -6.13 -7.75 1.16
C GLY A 112 -7.20 -8.13 2.18
N THR A 113 -7.89 -9.27 2.00
CA THR A 113 -8.82 -9.82 3.00
C THR A 113 -8.12 -10.37 4.24
N GLN A 114 -6.79 -10.49 4.24
CA GLN A 114 -6.02 -10.87 5.42
C GLN A 114 -5.75 -9.66 6.35
N ASP A 115 -5.70 -8.45 5.79
CA ASP A 115 -5.44 -7.21 6.54
C ASP A 115 -6.70 -6.57 7.13
N PHE A 116 -7.83 -6.77 6.45
CA PHE A 116 -9.09 -6.08 6.75
C PHE A 116 -10.26 -7.04 6.86
N THR A 117 -11.31 -6.58 7.52
CA THR A 117 -12.56 -7.31 7.70
C THR A 117 -13.76 -6.46 7.24
N PRO A 118 -14.95 -7.06 7.02
CA PRO A 118 -16.17 -6.29 6.80
C PRO A 118 -16.47 -5.28 7.93
N ALA A 119 -16.01 -5.53 9.16
CA ALA A 119 -16.16 -4.57 10.25
C ALA A 119 -15.27 -3.33 10.09
N ASP A 120 -14.13 -3.44 9.40
CA ASP A 120 -13.30 -2.29 9.03
C ASP A 120 -14.02 -1.38 8.03
N LEU A 121 -14.75 -1.97 7.07
CA LEU A 121 -15.56 -1.21 6.11
C LEU A 121 -16.63 -0.39 6.84
N GLU A 122 -17.35 -1.01 7.77
CA GLU A 122 -18.39 -0.32 8.53
C GLU A 122 -17.84 0.80 9.43
N ARG A 123 -16.66 0.59 10.03
CA ARG A 123 -15.96 1.68 10.75
C ARG A 123 -15.58 2.82 9.83
N ALA A 124 -14.94 2.54 8.69
CA ALA A 124 -14.51 3.56 7.74
C ALA A 124 -15.71 4.35 7.19
N ARG A 125 -16.86 3.70 7.02
CA ARG A 125 -18.13 4.35 6.63
C ARG A 125 -18.64 5.31 7.70
N ALA A 126 -18.69 4.85 8.96
CA ALA A 126 -19.18 5.66 10.08
C ALA A 126 -18.33 6.94 10.25
N GLU A 127 -17.00 6.80 10.16
CA GLU A 127 -16.06 7.91 10.30
C GLU A 127 -16.03 8.85 9.10
N ALA A 128 -16.40 8.38 7.90
CA ALA A 128 -16.50 9.23 6.71
C ALA A 128 -17.79 10.06 6.66
N GLY A 129 -18.83 9.62 7.37
CA GLY A 129 -20.14 10.30 7.45
C GLY A 129 -20.22 11.43 8.47
N THR A 130 -19.26 11.48 9.41
CA THR A 130 -19.05 12.58 10.38
C THR A 130 -18.17 13.68 9.80
#